data_AF-A0A9D5UYD6-F1
#
_entry.id   AF-A0A9D5UYD6-F1
#
_cell.length_a   1.000
_cell.length_b   1.000
_cell.length_c   1.000
_cell.angle_alpha   90.00
_cell.angle_beta   90.00
_cell.angle_gamma   90.00
#
_symmetry.space_group_name_H-M   'P 1'
#
loop_
_entity.id
_entity.type
_entity.pdbx_description
1 polymer ?
#
loop_
_entity_poly.entity_id
_entity_poly.type
_entity_poly.pdbx_seq_one_letter_code
_entity_poly.pdbx_strand_id
1 'polypeptide(L)'
;MNAIREQIVQTAMAWLLTPYHHHARIKGVGVDCVQFLVAVFEECQLASAVADGYAQDWHLHRSEEKYLAGIQQYAKQTDTPEPGDIALFRFGRCVSHAGIVLPEPRTVIHAFAGVGVILSSLDGQELGGRLHSFWRVVP
;
A
#
# COMPACT_ATOMS: atom_id res chain seq x y z
N MET A 1 -0.87 16.16 14.65
CA MET A 1 -0.74 15.13 13.62
C MET A 1 -0.30 15.80 12.33
N ASN A 2 0.57 15.16 11.54
CA ASN A 2 1.04 15.73 10.28
C ASN A 2 -0.10 15.67 9.25
N ALA A 3 -0.51 16.81 8.69
CA ALA A 3 -1.65 16.93 7.78
C ALA A 3 -1.60 15.96 6.59
N ILE A 4 -0.39 15.66 6.09
CA ILE A 4 -0.18 14.72 4.98
C ILE A 4 -0.62 13.30 5.35
N ARG A 5 -0.34 12.86 6.58
CA ARG A 5 -0.67 11.49 7.02
C ARG A 5 -2.17 11.29 7.20
N GLU A 6 -2.84 12.30 7.75
CA GLU A 6 -4.30 12.31 7.85
C GLU A 6 -4.93 12.25 6.46
N GLN A 7 -4.39 13.00 5.50
CA GLN A 7 -4.83 12.97 4.10
C GLN A 7 -4.64 11.58 3.47
N ILE A 8 -3.49 10.92 3.69
CA ILE A 8 -3.24 9.55 3.21
C ILE A 8 -4.29 8.59 3.78
N VAL A 9 -4.54 8.64 5.09
CA VAL A 9 -5.52 7.76 5.75
C VAL A 9 -6.92 8.01 5.20
N GLN A 10 -7.36 9.27 5.11
CA GLN A 10 -8.67 9.63 4.58
C GLN A 10 -8.85 9.18 3.13
N THR A 11 -7.84 9.42 2.31
CA THR A 11 -7.84 9.02 0.90
C THR A 11 -7.93 7.51 0.78
N ALA A 12 -7.09 6.76 1.51
CA ALA A 12 -7.11 5.31 1.54
C ALA A 12 -8.49 4.76 1.95
N MET A 13 -9.09 5.33 3.01
CA MET A 13 -10.43 4.93 3.46
C MET A 13 -11.51 5.17 2.42
N ALA A 14 -11.39 6.19 1.57
CA ALA A 14 -12.34 6.43 0.48
C ALA A 14 -12.32 5.34 -0.61
N TRP A 15 -11.30 4.48 -0.64
CA TRP A 15 -11.22 3.33 -1.54
C TRP A 15 -11.81 2.05 -0.95
N LEU A 16 -12.16 2.02 0.33
CA LEU A 16 -12.73 0.85 0.99
C LEU A 16 -13.89 0.26 0.16
N LEU A 17 -13.97 -1.06 0.08
CA LEU A 17 -14.92 -1.83 -0.75
C LEU A 17 -14.70 -1.76 -2.27
N THR A 18 -13.66 -1.07 -2.77
CA THR A 18 -13.31 -1.19 -4.20
C THR A 18 -12.93 -2.63 -4.52
N PRO A 19 -13.61 -3.30 -5.48
CA PRO A 19 -13.32 -4.71 -5.81
C PRO A 19 -11.87 -4.93 -6.25
N TYR A 20 -11.37 -6.15 -6.05
CA TYR A 20 -10.06 -6.48 -6.56
C TYR A 20 -10.12 -6.71 -8.06
N HIS A 21 -9.29 -5.99 -8.81
CA HIS A 21 -9.07 -6.28 -10.22
C HIS A 21 -7.60 -6.02 -10.56
N HIS A 22 -6.95 -7.05 -11.10
CA HIS A 22 -5.55 -6.96 -11.49
C HIS A 22 -5.35 -5.90 -12.57
N HIS A 23 -4.33 -5.04 -12.42
CA HIS A 23 -4.01 -3.94 -13.33
C HIS A 23 -5.10 -2.88 -13.47
N ALA A 24 -6.02 -2.77 -12.51
CA ALA A 24 -7.00 -1.69 -12.47
C ALA A 24 -6.63 -0.63 -11.44
N ARG A 25 -7.08 0.60 -11.67
CA ARG A 25 -6.92 1.74 -10.76
C ARG A 25 -8.15 2.64 -10.80
N ILE A 26 -9.33 2.06 -10.59
CA ILE A 26 -10.61 2.77 -10.66
C ILE A 26 -11.38 2.53 -9.36
N LYS A 27 -11.52 3.59 -8.56
CA LYS A 27 -12.22 3.59 -7.28
C LYS A 27 -13.66 3.08 -7.44
N GLY A 28 -14.08 2.17 -6.57
CA GLY A 28 -15.39 1.53 -6.61
C GLY A 28 -15.59 0.49 -7.72
N VAL A 29 -14.66 0.33 -8.66
CA VAL A 29 -14.79 -0.61 -9.79
C VAL A 29 -13.76 -1.73 -9.72
N GLY A 30 -12.50 -1.39 -9.52
CA GLY A 30 -11.42 -2.37 -9.59
C GLY A 30 -10.07 -1.77 -9.24
N VAL A 31 -9.33 -2.44 -8.35
CA VAL A 31 -7.95 -2.07 -8.02
C VAL A 31 -7.15 -3.29 -7.54
N ASP A 32 -5.84 -3.28 -7.73
CA ASP A 32 -4.94 -4.25 -7.09
C ASP A 32 -4.06 -3.63 -5.99
N CYS A 33 -3.26 -4.43 -5.29
CA CYS A 33 -2.47 -3.97 -4.14
C CYS A 33 -1.48 -2.85 -4.50
N VAL A 34 -0.85 -2.94 -5.67
CA VAL A 34 0.12 -1.93 -6.13
C VAL A 34 -0.64 -0.68 -6.55
N GLN A 35 -1.63 -0.86 -7.41
CA GLN A 35 -2.39 0.25 -7.98
C GLN A 35 -3.15 1.03 -6.91
N PHE A 36 -3.59 0.37 -5.83
CA PHE A 36 -4.23 1.01 -4.70
C PHE A 36 -3.28 1.98 -3.99
N LEU A 37 -2.08 1.52 -3.65
CA LEU A 37 -1.09 2.35 -2.98
C LEU A 37 -0.69 3.55 -3.84
N VAL A 38 -0.46 3.31 -5.14
CA VAL A 38 -0.16 4.37 -6.11
C VAL A 38 -1.29 5.38 -6.18
N ALA A 39 -2.53 4.94 -6.33
CA ALA A 39 -3.68 5.83 -6.46
C ALA A 39 -3.86 6.73 -5.24
N VAL A 40 -3.66 6.19 -4.03
CA VAL A 40 -3.73 6.98 -2.80
C VAL A 40 -2.67 8.07 -2.80
N PHE A 41 -1.43 7.76 -3.18
CA PHE A 41 -0.37 8.78 -3.23
C PHE A 41 -0.54 9.80 -4.34
N GLU A 42 -1.07 9.40 -5.50
CA GLU A 42 -1.46 10.31 -6.58
C GLU A 42 -2.56 11.29 -6.15
N GLU A 43 -3.63 10.79 -5.54
CA GLU A 43 -4.72 11.63 -5.01
C GLU A 43 -4.23 12.57 -3.90
N CYS A 44 -3.25 12.15 -3.11
CA CYS A 44 -2.59 13.00 -2.11
C CYS A 44 -1.57 13.98 -2.70
N GLN A 45 -1.35 14.00 -4.01
CA GLN A 45 -0.33 14.81 -4.69
C GLN A 45 1.11 14.55 -4.19
N LEU A 46 1.36 13.33 -3.71
CA LEU A 46 2.69 12.87 -3.29
C LEU A 46 3.44 12.20 -4.46
N ALA A 47 2.89 12.29 -5.67
CA ALA A 47 3.18 11.42 -6.80
C ALA A 47 3.91 12.06 -8.00
N SER A 48 4.62 13.18 -7.83
CA SER A 48 5.67 13.54 -8.82
C SER A 48 6.77 12.46 -8.93
N ALA A 49 6.70 11.46 -8.05
CA ALA A 49 7.45 10.23 -7.91
C ALA A 49 6.99 9.05 -8.80
N VAL A 50 5.72 8.98 -9.23
CA VAL A 50 5.15 7.72 -9.77
C VAL A 50 4.93 7.77 -11.29
N ALA A 51 4.94 8.96 -11.87
CA ALA A 51 4.53 9.19 -13.27
C ALA A 51 5.57 8.80 -14.34
N ASP A 52 6.88 8.84 -14.06
CA ASP A 52 7.91 8.77 -15.12
C ASP A 52 8.40 7.36 -15.48
N GLY A 53 7.92 6.30 -14.83
CA GLY A 53 8.49 4.98 -15.10
C GLY A 53 7.98 3.82 -14.26
N TYR A 54 6.72 3.85 -13.79
CA TYR A 54 6.09 2.64 -13.30
C TYR A 54 5.80 1.72 -14.49
N ALA A 55 6.87 1.07 -14.98
CA ALA A 55 6.81 0.09 -16.03
C ALA A 55 5.73 -0.93 -15.66
N GLN A 56 4.82 -1.14 -16.61
CA GLN A 56 3.81 -2.20 -16.70
C GLN A 56 4.27 -3.58 -16.16
N ASP A 57 5.58 -3.79 -16.03
CA ASP A 57 6.25 -5.02 -15.63
C ASP A 57 6.41 -5.23 -14.11
N TRP A 58 5.94 -4.30 -13.25
CA TRP A 58 5.97 -4.50 -11.80
C TRP A 58 5.19 -5.74 -11.34
N HIS A 59 4.16 -6.14 -12.10
CA HIS A 59 3.39 -7.36 -11.85
C HIS A 59 3.96 -8.61 -12.55
N LEU A 60 4.91 -8.44 -13.48
CA LEU A 60 5.32 -9.51 -14.39
C LEU A 60 6.54 -10.30 -13.89
N HIS A 61 7.38 -9.78 -12.99
CA HIS A 61 8.62 -10.47 -12.60
C HIS A 61 8.78 -10.66 -11.08
N ARG A 62 8.79 -11.93 -10.69
CA ARG A 62 8.90 -12.50 -9.33
C ARG A 62 10.28 -12.25 -8.69
N SER A 63 10.68 -11.01 -8.49
CA SER A 63 11.94 -10.66 -7.83
C SER A 63 11.69 -9.67 -6.70
N GLU A 64 12.21 -9.98 -5.53
CA GLU A 64 12.02 -9.32 -4.22
C GLU A 64 12.32 -7.81 -4.21
N GLU A 65 13.08 -7.33 -5.18
CA GLU A 65 13.73 -6.03 -5.10
C GLU A 65 12.92 -4.89 -5.71
N LYS A 66 12.05 -5.15 -6.69
CA LYS A 66 11.36 -4.06 -7.42
C LYS A 66 10.32 -3.34 -6.56
N TYR A 67 9.48 -4.09 -5.85
CA TYR A 67 8.44 -3.53 -4.99
C TYR A 67 9.05 -2.70 -3.85
N LEU A 68 10.06 -3.28 -3.18
CA LEU A 68 10.79 -2.62 -2.11
C LEU A 68 11.56 -1.39 -2.61
N ALA A 69 12.23 -1.49 -3.78
CA ALA A 69 12.97 -0.37 -4.36
C ALA A 69 12.07 0.82 -4.70
N GLY A 70 10.86 0.60 -5.22
CA GLY A 70 9.93 1.71 -5.48
C GLY A 70 9.47 2.40 -4.20
N ILE A 71 9.25 1.65 -3.11
CA ILE A 71 8.92 2.24 -1.81
C ILE A 71 10.12 3.02 -1.25
N GLN A 72 11.33 2.48 -1.35
CA GLN A 72 12.57 3.10 -0.88
C GLN A 72 12.86 4.46 -1.55
N GLN A 73 12.39 4.68 -2.77
CA GLN A 73 12.56 5.96 -3.47
C GLN A 73 11.77 7.09 -2.81
N TYR A 74 10.66 6.79 -2.13
CA TYR A 74 9.69 7.80 -1.66
C TYR A 74 9.38 7.71 -0.16
N ALA A 75 9.92 6.69 0.50
CA ALA A 75 9.70 6.46 1.91
C ALA A 75 10.97 5.98 2.62
N LYS A 76 11.04 6.26 3.92
CA LYS A 76 12.10 5.78 4.81
C LYS A 76 11.55 4.72 5.74
N GLN A 77 12.32 3.65 5.95
CA GLN A 77 11.95 2.63 6.92
C GLN A 77 11.82 3.24 8.33
N THR A 78 10.84 2.75 9.10
CA THR A 78 10.60 3.15 10.48
C THR A 78 10.25 1.95 11.34
N ASP A 79 10.72 1.94 12.58
CA ASP A 79 10.33 0.95 13.60
C ASP A 79 9.19 1.46 14.50
N THR A 80 8.77 2.72 14.31
CA THR A 80 7.70 3.37 15.06
C THR A 80 6.60 3.81 14.07
N PRO A 81 5.79 2.87 13.56
CA PRO A 81 4.77 3.20 12.57
C PRO A 81 3.72 4.12 13.16
N GLU A 82 3.29 5.08 12.34
CA GLU A 82 2.19 5.99 12.62
C GLU A 82 1.11 5.85 11.52
N PRO A 83 -0.13 6.27 11.77
CA PRO A 83 -1.19 6.23 10.76
C PRO A 83 -0.75 6.98 9.49
N GLY A 84 -1.02 6.39 8.33
CA GLY A 84 -0.57 6.87 7.02
C GLY A 84 0.80 6.32 6.58
N ASP A 85 1.55 5.64 7.46
CA ASP A 85 2.74 4.89 7.05
C ASP A 85 2.34 3.63 6.27
N ILE A 86 3.27 3.08 5.51
CA ILE A 86 3.11 1.89 4.68
C ILE A 86 3.59 0.67 5.46
N ALA A 87 2.79 -0.39 5.50
CA ALA A 87 3.21 -1.71 5.95
C ALA A 87 3.50 -2.60 4.73
N LEU A 88 4.69 -3.20 4.67
CA LEU A 88 5.07 -4.15 3.63
C LEU A 88 4.94 -5.58 4.13
N PHE A 89 4.49 -6.49 3.26
CA PHE A 89 4.24 -7.88 3.59
C PHE A 89 4.89 -8.84 2.59
N ARG A 90 5.35 -9.98 3.11
CA ARG A 90 5.88 -11.10 2.34
C ARG A 90 4.76 -12.07 1.99
N PHE A 91 4.54 -12.28 0.70
CA PHE A 91 3.67 -13.33 0.18
C PHE A 91 4.54 -14.31 -0.60
N GLY A 92 4.53 -15.58 -0.20
CA GLY A 92 5.46 -16.58 -0.73
C GLY A 92 6.91 -16.25 -0.34
N ARG A 93 7.79 -16.05 -1.31
CA ARG A 93 9.23 -15.84 -1.09
C ARG A 93 9.67 -14.38 -1.09
N CYS A 94 8.80 -13.44 -1.41
CA CYS A 94 9.19 -12.05 -1.63
C CYS A 94 8.20 -11.04 -1.05
N VAL A 95 8.70 -9.84 -0.78
CA VAL A 95 7.88 -8.67 -0.44
C VAL A 95 7.11 -8.26 -1.70
N SER A 96 5.79 -8.42 -1.68
CA SER A 96 4.94 -8.27 -2.88
C SER A 96 3.55 -7.72 -2.56
N HIS A 97 3.37 -7.18 -1.37
CA HIS A 97 2.10 -6.66 -0.90
C HIS A 97 2.32 -5.50 0.07
N ALA A 98 1.42 -4.52 0.05
CA ALA A 98 1.42 -3.41 1.01
C ALA A 98 0.03 -3.08 1.51
N GLY A 99 -0.01 -2.40 2.64
CA GLY A 99 -1.19 -1.72 3.17
C GLY A 99 -0.79 -0.40 3.82
N ILE A 100 -1.79 0.44 4.07
CA ILE A 100 -1.61 1.73 4.77
C ILE A 100 -2.05 1.54 6.21
N VAL A 101 -1.19 1.92 7.15
CA VAL A 101 -1.44 1.87 8.60
C VAL A 101 -2.57 2.83 8.95
N LEU A 102 -3.55 2.32 9.69
CA LEU A 102 -4.69 3.08 10.19
C LEU A 102 -4.50 3.52 11.65
N PRO A 103 -5.30 4.49 12.13
CA PRO A 103 -5.30 4.89 13.54
C PRO A 103 -5.67 3.77 14.50
N GLU A 104 -6.53 2.85 14.06
CA GLU A 104 -6.90 1.67 14.84
C GLU A 104 -5.67 0.78 15.08
N PRO A 105 -5.43 0.33 16.32
CA PRO A 105 -4.25 -0.46 16.64
C PRO A 105 -4.07 -1.65 15.71
N ARG A 106 -2.86 -1.78 15.17
CA ARG A 106 -2.43 -2.91 14.34
C ARG A 106 -3.38 -3.18 13.17
N THR A 107 -4.00 -2.14 12.62
CA THR A 107 -4.94 -2.25 11.50
C THR A 107 -4.35 -1.57 10.27
N VAL A 108 -4.58 -2.18 9.11
CA VAL A 108 -4.22 -1.61 7.81
C VAL A 108 -5.40 -1.67 6.86
N ILE A 109 -5.42 -0.75 5.90
CA ILE A 109 -6.24 -0.84 4.70
C ILE A 109 -5.39 -1.27 3.51
N HIS A 110 -5.87 -2.24 2.73
CA HIS A 110 -5.15 -2.76 1.57
C HIS A 110 -6.10 -3.40 0.56
N ALA A 111 -5.70 -3.46 -0.72
CA ALA A 111 -6.40 -4.27 -1.71
C ALA A 111 -5.92 -5.71 -1.64
N PHE A 112 -6.80 -6.64 -1.29
CA PHE A 112 -6.52 -8.07 -1.15
C PHE A 112 -7.04 -8.87 -2.34
N ALA A 113 -6.19 -9.76 -2.87
CA ALA A 113 -6.49 -10.55 -4.05
C ALA A 113 -7.76 -11.39 -3.87
N GLY A 114 -8.67 -11.31 -4.83
CA GLY A 114 -9.95 -12.02 -4.81
C GLY A 114 -11.02 -11.42 -3.89
N VAL A 115 -10.73 -10.31 -3.21
CA VAL A 115 -11.68 -9.63 -2.31
C VAL A 115 -11.87 -8.18 -2.72
N GLY A 116 -10.84 -7.35 -2.59
CA GLY A 116 -10.91 -5.91 -2.82
C GLY A 116 -10.21 -5.13 -1.72
N VAL A 117 -10.49 -3.84 -1.63
CA VAL A 117 -9.96 -2.97 -0.58
C VAL A 117 -10.70 -3.25 0.72
N ILE A 118 -9.98 -3.76 1.70
CA ILE A 118 -10.51 -4.20 3.01
C ILE A 118 -9.64 -3.67 4.15
N LEU A 119 -10.21 -3.73 5.35
CA LEU A 119 -9.50 -3.51 6.60
C LEU A 119 -9.05 -4.86 7.15
N SER A 120 -7.80 -4.95 7.56
CA SER A 120 -7.23 -6.17 8.13
C SER A 120 -6.37 -5.85 9.34
N SER A 121 -6.42 -6.72 10.34
CA SER A 121 -5.43 -6.71 11.42
C SER A 121 -4.09 -7.25 10.92
N LEU A 122 -2.98 -6.69 11.39
CA LEU A 122 -1.62 -7.18 11.11
C LEU A 122 -1.42 -8.63 11.56
N ASP A 123 -2.16 -9.09 12.56
CA ASP A 123 -2.15 -10.46 13.07
C ASP A 123 -3.36 -11.28 12.59
N GLY A 124 -4.18 -10.69 11.70
CA GLY A 124 -5.38 -11.31 11.15
C GLY A 124 -5.09 -12.44 10.16
N GLN A 125 -6.14 -13.08 9.66
CA GLN A 125 -6.03 -14.21 8.75
C GLN A 125 -5.29 -13.85 7.45
N GLU A 126 -5.48 -12.63 6.96
CA GLU A 126 -4.98 -12.13 5.69
C GLU A 126 -3.48 -11.82 5.74
N LEU A 127 -2.99 -11.35 6.90
CA LEU A 127 -1.67 -10.71 7.04
C LEU A 127 -0.77 -11.33 8.12
N GLY A 128 -1.32 -12.16 9.00
CA GLY A 128 -0.62 -12.75 10.15
C GLY A 128 0.67 -13.46 9.73
N GLY A 129 1.77 -13.10 10.40
CA GLY A 129 3.10 -13.69 10.15
C GLY A 129 3.77 -13.24 8.84
N ARG A 130 3.17 -12.30 8.08
CA ARG A 130 3.69 -11.83 6.79
C ARG A 130 4.32 -10.44 6.85
N LEU A 131 4.11 -9.69 7.94
CA LEU A 131 4.67 -8.36 8.10
C LEU A 131 6.19 -8.38 7.95
N HIS A 132 6.71 -7.49 7.10
CA HIS A 132 8.13 -7.36 6.84
C HIS A 132 8.73 -6.10 7.47
N SER A 133 8.17 -4.93 7.14
CA SER A 133 8.68 -3.63 7.62
C SER A 133 7.65 -2.52 7.44
N PHE A 134 7.86 -1.39 8.14
CA PHE A 134 7.08 -0.18 7.98
C PHE A 134 7.89 0.94 7.33
N TRP A 135 7.22 1.80 6.59
CA TRP A 135 7.83 2.85 5.79
C TRP A 135 7.03 4.14 5.88
N ARG A 136 7.71 5.24 6.18
CA ARG A 136 7.14 6.58 6.27
C ARG A 136 7.42 7.36 4.99
N VAL A 137 6.36 7.82 4.33
CA VAL A 137 6.48 8.69 3.16
C VAL A 137 7.19 9.99 3.57
N VAL A 138 8.19 10.38 2.79
CA VAL A 138 8.93 11.64 2.98
C VAL A 138 8.56 12.57 1.82
N PRO A 139 8.08 13.80 2.09
CA PRO A 139 7.79 14.78 1.05
C PRO A 139 9.03 15.17 0.23
#